data_AF-A0A954LB09-F1
#
_entry.id   AF-A0A954LB09-F1
#
_cell.length_a   1.000
_cell.length_b   1.000
_cell.length_c   1.000
_cell.angle_alpha   90.00
_cell.angle_beta   90.00
_cell.angle_gamma   90.00
#
_symmetry.space_group_name_H-M   'P 1'
#
loop_
_entity.id
_entity.type
_entity.pdbx_description
1 polymer ?
#
loop_
_entity_poly.entity_id
_entity_poly.type
_entity_poly.pdbx_seq_one_letter_code
_entity_poly.pdbx_strand_id
1 'polypeptide(L)'
;MRNCSVSPAVAGKAIHLTTTIGVLFSICSAAGGDPVTSKIDLLHVIRSGDVEYHINPTSDFHDDPHDIWTFDQDGALHVSGRGYGYVATRSDYRDYHLVIEFRWGEKTWGMREDRARDNGLLLHAYGPHGAYGNTWMASIECQIIEGGTGDILVLSPKLADGTELTTSVTAEIGRDRDNEMIWKKGEPRQQVTKGRINWEKRDEDWADKRGFRGRADVERPFGEWNHLEVIA
;
A
#
# COMPACT_ATOMS: atom_id res chain seq x y z
N MET A 1 38.80 24.16 36.25
CA MET A 1 38.35 25.54 36.49
C MET A 1 37.08 25.76 35.69
N ARG A 2 36.04 26.28 36.34
CA ARG A 2 34.74 26.62 35.74
C ARG A 2 34.91 27.77 34.74
N ASN A 3 34.11 27.79 33.67
CA ASN A 3 33.25 28.94 33.41
C ASN A 3 32.15 28.60 32.40
N CYS A 4 30.92 28.94 32.78
CA CYS A 4 29.73 29.05 31.95
C CYS A 4 29.66 30.45 31.31
N SER A 5 29.12 30.55 30.08
CA SER A 5 28.20 31.63 29.63
C SER A 5 27.79 31.38 28.17
N VAL A 6 26.54 31.01 27.86
CA VAL A 6 25.39 31.85 27.44
C VAL A 6 25.45 32.33 25.96
N SER A 7 24.55 31.78 25.12
CA SER A 7 24.04 32.29 23.81
C SER A 7 23.23 33.60 23.99
N PRO A 8 22.85 34.44 22.98
CA PRO A 8 22.49 34.10 21.58
C PRO A 8 22.82 35.18 20.50
N ALA A 9 22.57 34.86 19.23
CA ALA A 9 22.35 35.88 18.19
C ALA A 9 21.37 35.38 17.11
N VAL A 10 20.35 36.18 16.85
CA VAL A 10 19.38 36.08 15.74
C VAL A 10 19.67 37.21 14.76
N ALA A 11 19.60 36.96 13.44
CA ALA A 11 18.87 37.75 12.43
C ALA A 11 19.49 37.68 11.01
N GLY A 12 18.67 37.25 10.03
CA GLY A 12 18.23 38.11 8.93
C GLY A 12 19.10 38.36 7.67
N LYS A 13 18.77 37.60 6.61
CA LYS A 13 18.65 37.94 5.16
C LYS A 13 19.79 38.63 4.39
N ALA A 14 20.19 37.97 3.28
CA ALA A 14 20.37 38.64 1.99
C ALA A 14 20.00 37.70 0.83
N ILE A 15 19.09 38.18 -0.03
CA ILE A 15 18.74 37.63 -1.34
C ILE A 15 19.68 38.28 -2.36
N HIS A 16 20.28 37.49 -3.23
CA HIS A 16 20.97 37.98 -4.42
C HIS A 16 20.35 37.31 -5.65
N LEU A 17 19.64 38.09 -6.47
CA LEU A 17 19.30 37.71 -7.84
C LEU A 17 20.43 38.20 -8.75
N THR A 18 20.98 37.28 -9.53
CA THR A 18 21.78 37.64 -10.70
C THR A 18 21.39 36.69 -11.83
N THR A 19 20.93 37.29 -12.92
CA THR A 19 20.50 36.61 -14.14
C THR A 19 21.62 35.75 -14.71
N THR A 20 21.39 34.46 -14.87
CA THR A 20 22.13 33.63 -15.84
C THR A 20 21.16 32.63 -16.42
N ILE A 21 21.08 32.64 -17.75
CA ILE A 21 20.39 31.63 -18.55
C ILE A 21 21.08 30.29 -18.27
N GLY A 22 20.43 29.45 -17.47
CA GLY A 22 20.78 28.06 -17.29
C GLY A 22 19.62 27.24 -17.81
N VAL A 23 19.82 26.53 -18.91
CA VAL A 23 18.97 25.40 -19.28
C VAL A 23 19.10 24.39 -18.15
N LEU A 24 18.19 24.44 -17.17
CA LEU A 24 17.96 23.27 -16.33
C LEU A 24 17.28 22.26 -17.24
N PHE A 25 18.08 21.35 -17.79
CA PHE A 25 17.60 19.98 -17.90
C PHE A 25 17.15 19.63 -16.49
N SER A 26 15.84 19.54 -16.28
CA SER A 26 15.31 18.89 -15.11
C SER A 26 15.84 17.47 -15.20
N ILE A 27 16.90 17.21 -14.43
CA ILE A 27 17.40 15.88 -14.18
C ILE A 27 16.17 15.15 -13.65
N CYS A 28 15.72 14.16 -14.43
CA CYS A 28 14.74 13.19 -13.99
C CYS A 28 15.19 12.77 -12.59
N SER A 29 14.51 13.24 -11.56
CA SER A 29 14.76 12.73 -10.21
C SER A 29 14.18 11.34 -10.21
N ALA A 30 15.01 10.39 -10.66
CA ALA A 30 14.97 9.00 -10.25
C ALA A 30 15.32 8.89 -8.75
N ALA A 31 14.76 9.77 -7.93
CA ALA A 31 14.81 9.65 -6.49
C ALA A 31 13.63 8.74 -6.13
N GLY A 32 13.82 7.44 -6.33
CA GLY A 32 13.08 6.48 -5.51
C GLY A 32 13.36 6.77 -4.03
N GLY A 33 12.44 6.40 -3.14
CA GLY A 33 12.56 6.68 -1.71
C GLY A 33 13.90 6.25 -1.10
N ASP A 34 14.20 6.73 0.11
CA ASP A 34 15.43 6.33 0.80
C ASP A 34 15.31 4.91 1.39
N PRO A 35 16.40 4.12 1.45
CA PRO A 35 16.40 2.86 2.17
C PRO A 35 15.99 3.06 3.62
N VAL A 36 15.10 2.21 4.14
CA VAL A 36 14.72 2.29 5.56
C VAL A 36 15.83 1.71 6.43
N THR A 37 16.57 2.60 7.10
CA THR A 37 17.71 2.23 7.96
C THR A 37 17.41 2.25 9.45
N SER A 38 16.24 2.74 9.84
CA SER A 38 15.75 2.80 11.22
C SER A 38 14.28 2.44 11.27
N LYS A 39 13.82 1.91 12.40
CA LYS A 39 12.40 1.59 12.60
C LYS A 39 11.53 2.84 12.42
N ILE A 40 10.48 2.70 11.62
CA ILE A 40 9.43 3.70 11.41
C ILE A 40 8.14 3.13 12.01
N ASP A 41 7.46 3.91 12.84
CA ASP A 41 6.14 3.57 13.36
C ASP A 41 5.07 4.15 12.44
N LEU A 42 4.52 3.33 11.55
CA LEU A 42 3.49 3.77 10.60
C LEU A 42 2.18 4.18 11.27
N LEU A 43 1.84 3.61 12.43
CA LEU A 43 0.66 4.05 13.18
C LEU A 43 0.88 5.46 13.71
N HIS A 44 2.10 5.78 14.17
CA HIS A 44 2.46 7.15 14.53
C HIS A 44 2.41 8.10 13.32
N VAL A 45 2.94 7.70 12.16
CA VAL A 45 2.88 8.50 10.93
C VAL A 45 1.42 8.85 10.59
N ILE A 46 0.52 7.86 10.59
CA ILE A 46 -0.91 8.09 10.34
C ILE A 46 -1.52 9.01 11.40
N ARG A 47 -1.27 8.77 12.70
CA ARG A 47 -1.79 9.63 13.79
C ARG A 47 -1.31 11.07 13.71
N SER A 48 -0.08 11.28 13.24
CA SER A 48 0.51 12.61 13.12
C SER A 48 -0.08 13.43 11.97
N GLY A 49 -0.80 12.79 11.05
CA GLY A 49 -1.33 13.41 9.83
C GLY A 49 -0.29 13.57 8.72
N ASP A 50 0.88 12.95 8.84
CA ASP A 50 1.91 12.91 7.77
C ASP A 50 1.56 11.90 6.67
N VAL A 51 0.31 11.96 6.24
CA VAL A 51 -0.33 11.06 5.29
C VAL A 51 -1.23 11.84 4.32
N GLU A 52 -1.61 11.16 3.26
CA GLU A 52 -2.63 11.59 2.31
C GLU A 52 -3.75 10.54 2.28
N TYR A 53 -4.98 11.01 2.09
CA TYR A 53 -6.16 10.16 1.98
C TYR A 53 -6.74 10.29 0.59
N HIS A 54 -7.15 9.16 0.02
CA HIS A 54 -7.91 9.14 -1.22
C HIS A 54 -9.08 8.19 -1.08
N ILE A 55 -10.26 8.66 -1.46
CA ILE A 55 -11.48 7.87 -1.53
C ILE A 55 -12.00 7.98 -2.95
N ASN A 56 -12.36 6.84 -3.54
CA ASN A 56 -12.93 6.79 -4.87
C ASN A 56 -14.22 7.62 -4.92
N PRO A 57 -14.27 8.71 -5.71
CA PRO A 57 -15.38 9.65 -5.71
C PRO A 57 -16.70 9.05 -6.22
N THR A 58 -16.65 7.87 -6.84
CA THR A 58 -17.84 7.18 -7.37
C THR A 58 -18.22 5.92 -6.59
N SER A 59 -17.57 5.64 -5.46
CA SER A 59 -17.94 4.49 -4.60
C SER A 59 -19.30 4.67 -3.91
N ASP A 60 -19.82 3.64 -3.21
CA ASP A 60 -21.13 3.74 -2.53
C ASP A 60 -21.04 4.54 -1.21
N PHE A 61 -19.86 4.54 -0.59
CA PHE A 61 -19.60 5.19 0.69
C PHE A 61 -18.38 6.11 0.56
N HIS A 62 -18.48 7.30 1.11
CA HIS A 62 -17.44 8.33 1.11
C HIS A 62 -17.50 9.11 2.42
N ASP A 63 -17.56 8.37 3.53
CA ASP A 63 -17.51 8.99 4.84
C ASP A 63 -16.21 9.81 4.99
N ASP A 64 -16.14 10.72 5.96
CA ASP A 64 -14.94 11.53 6.17
C ASP A 64 -13.73 10.61 6.43
N PRO A 65 -12.54 10.87 5.86
CA PRO A 65 -11.36 10.05 6.12
C PRO A 65 -11.07 9.85 7.62
N HIS A 66 -11.35 10.86 8.46
CA HIS A 66 -11.15 10.77 9.90
C HIS A 66 -12.19 9.89 10.61
N ASP A 67 -13.30 9.54 9.95
CA ASP A 67 -14.28 8.56 10.42
C ASP A 67 -14.01 7.15 9.86
N ILE A 68 -13.23 7.03 8.77
CA ILE A 68 -12.88 5.76 8.15
C ILE A 68 -11.64 5.14 8.80
N TRP A 69 -10.58 5.93 9.00
CA TRP A 69 -9.30 5.50 9.58
C TRP A 69 -9.15 6.05 11.00
N THR A 70 -9.72 5.32 11.96
CA THR A 70 -9.78 5.73 13.37
C THR A 70 -8.84 4.90 14.24
N PHE A 71 -8.44 5.42 15.39
CA PHE A 71 -7.67 4.66 16.37
C PHE A 71 -8.55 4.26 17.54
N ASP A 72 -8.49 2.99 17.94
CA ASP A 72 -9.15 2.53 19.15
C ASP A 72 -8.36 2.90 20.42
N GLN A 73 -8.91 2.55 21.59
CA GLN A 73 -8.32 2.87 22.89
C GLN A 73 -6.96 2.18 23.12
N ASP A 74 -6.73 1.04 22.47
CA ASP A 74 -5.49 0.26 22.55
C ASP A 74 -4.46 0.74 21.50
N GLY A 75 -4.85 1.68 20.65
CA GLY A 75 -4.01 2.26 19.61
C GLY A 75 -3.98 1.46 18.32
N ALA A 76 -4.83 0.46 18.13
CA ALA A 76 -4.94 -0.19 16.83
C ALA A 76 -5.66 0.75 15.84
N LEU A 77 -5.21 0.74 14.58
CA LEU A 77 -5.91 1.40 13.49
C LEU A 77 -7.13 0.57 13.11
N HIS A 78 -8.32 1.12 13.30
CA HIS A 78 -9.58 0.58 12.83
C HIS A 78 -9.97 1.22 11.50
N VAL A 79 -10.13 0.37 10.48
CA VAL A 79 -10.63 0.77 9.15
C VAL A 79 -12.09 0.37 9.04
N SER A 80 -12.99 1.35 9.01
CA SER A 80 -14.44 1.09 9.05
C SER A 80 -14.97 0.40 7.79
N GLY A 81 -14.27 0.56 6.66
CA GLY A 81 -14.69 0.10 5.34
C GLY A 81 -15.79 0.95 4.70
N ARG A 82 -16.19 2.07 5.32
CA ARG A 82 -17.19 3.01 4.78
C ARG A 82 -16.59 4.06 3.84
N GLY A 83 -15.68 3.59 2.99
CA GLY A 83 -14.98 4.35 1.98
C GLY A 83 -14.15 3.40 1.14
N TYR A 84 -14.27 3.47 -0.19
CA TYR A 84 -13.40 2.69 -1.06
C TYR A 84 -12.15 3.49 -1.40
N GLY A 85 -11.07 3.26 -0.64
CA GLY A 85 -9.91 4.15 -0.65
C GLY A 85 -8.76 3.68 0.24
N TYR A 86 -7.81 4.57 0.49
CA TYR A 86 -6.61 4.28 1.30
C TYR A 86 -6.10 5.54 2.03
N VAL A 87 -5.20 5.27 2.97
CA VAL A 87 -4.28 6.24 3.57
C VAL A 87 -2.86 5.91 3.08
N ALA A 88 -2.13 6.90 2.59
CA ALA A 88 -0.77 6.77 2.05
C ALA A 88 0.21 7.65 2.84
N THR A 89 1.44 7.17 3.03
CA THR A 89 2.51 8.00 3.59
C THR A 89 2.89 9.12 2.63
N ARG A 90 3.21 10.31 3.14
CA ARG A 90 3.79 11.38 2.33
C ARG A 90 5.24 11.11 1.94
N SER A 91 5.95 10.39 2.80
CA SER A 91 7.32 9.96 2.56
C SER A 91 7.36 8.75 1.64
N ASP A 92 8.34 8.73 0.75
CA ASP A 92 8.68 7.60 -0.10
C ASP A 92 9.73 6.71 0.60
N TYR A 93 9.54 5.40 0.54
CA TYR A 93 10.46 4.41 1.08
C TYR A 93 10.91 3.43 0.02
N ARG A 94 12.13 2.90 0.16
CA ARG A 94 12.59 1.69 -0.53
C ARG A 94 13.31 0.76 0.44
N ASP A 95 13.59 -0.47 0.02
CA ASP A 95 14.42 -1.43 0.75
C ASP A 95 14.03 -1.54 2.23
N TYR A 96 12.87 -2.15 2.51
CA TYR A 96 12.31 -2.22 3.85
C TYR A 96 11.75 -3.60 4.20
N HIS A 97 11.71 -3.87 5.51
CA HIS A 97 10.96 -4.97 6.10
C HIS A 97 9.74 -4.40 6.81
N LEU A 98 8.60 -4.42 6.13
CA LEU A 98 7.32 -4.00 6.68
C LEU A 98 6.71 -5.16 7.47
N VAL A 99 6.32 -4.88 8.70
CA VAL A 99 5.66 -5.82 9.60
C VAL A 99 4.36 -5.19 10.08
N ILE A 100 3.25 -5.90 9.89
CA ILE A 100 1.94 -5.51 10.42
C ILE A 100 1.30 -6.67 11.18
N GLU A 101 0.47 -6.32 12.14
CA GLU A 101 -0.51 -7.24 12.72
C GLU A 101 -1.91 -6.76 12.33
N PHE A 102 -2.77 -7.70 11.92
CA PHE A 102 -4.13 -7.37 11.51
C PHE A 102 -5.11 -8.43 12.00
N ARG A 103 -6.38 -8.05 12.17
CA ARG A 103 -7.49 -8.97 12.39
C ARG A 103 -8.72 -8.48 11.67
N TRP A 104 -9.60 -9.41 11.29
CA TRP A 104 -10.84 -9.06 10.61
C TRP A 104 -11.89 -8.48 11.56
N GLY A 105 -12.50 -7.37 11.15
CA GLY A 105 -13.78 -6.93 11.69
C GLY A 105 -14.94 -7.74 11.12
N GLU A 106 -16.14 -7.56 11.66
CA GLU A 106 -17.30 -8.35 11.23
C GLU A 106 -17.88 -7.92 9.89
N LYS A 107 -17.92 -6.60 9.65
CA LYS A 107 -18.72 -5.97 8.60
C LYS A 107 -18.01 -5.92 7.26
N THR A 108 -18.80 -6.09 6.21
CA THR A 108 -18.54 -5.64 4.84
C THR A 108 -19.75 -4.80 4.42
N TRP A 109 -19.65 -4.05 3.32
CA TRP A 109 -20.61 -3.00 3.00
C TRP A 109 -21.08 -3.02 1.54
N GLY A 110 -22.26 -2.47 1.30
CA GLY A 110 -22.81 -2.20 -0.02
C GLY A 110 -22.86 -3.45 -0.89
N MET A 111 -22.42 -3.32 -2.15
CA MET A 111 -22.35 -4.44 -3.09
C MET A 111 -21.42 -5.60 -2.65
N ARG A 112 -20.61 -5.39 -1.59
CA ARG A 112 -19.71 -6.39 -0.99
C ARG A 112 -20.21 -6.95 0.34
N GLU A 113 -21.46 -6.72 0.74
CA GLU A 113 -21.99 -7.16 2.05
C GLU A 113 -21.88 -8.68 2.32
N ASP A 114 -21.93 -9.52 1.28
CA ASP A 114 -21.76 -10.98 1.41
C ASP A 114 -20.43 -11.50 0.85
N ARG A 115 -19.52 -10.59 0.48
CA ARG A 115 -18.23 -10.89 -0.15
C ARG A 115 -17.12 -11.07 0.88
N ALA A 116 -16.00 -11.62 0.43
CA ALA A 116 -14.83 -11.77 1.29
C ALA A 116 -14.42 -10.42 1.88
N ARG A 117 -14.00 -10.41 3.15
CA ARG A 117 -13.37 -9.23 3.74
C ARG A 117 -12.04 -8.98 3.04
N ASP A 118 -11.78 -7.72 2.75
CA ASP A 118 -10.85 -7.32 1.70
C ASP A 118 -10.12 -6.04 2.10
N ASN A 119 -8.80 -6.05 1.98
CA ASN A 119 -7.88 -4.97 2.28
C ASN A 119 -6.55 -5.21 1.55
N GLY A 120 -5.60 -4.28 1.62
CA GLY A 120 -4.33 -4.50 0.96
C GLY A 120 -3.27 -3.49 1.37
N LEU A 121 -2.01 -3.89 1.19
CA LEU A 121 -0.85 -3.02 1.30
C LEU A 121 -0.41 -2.64 -0.11
N LEU A 122 -0.53 -1.36 -0.46
CA LEU A 122 -0.05 -0.82 -1.72
C LEU A 122 1.41 -0.39 -1.55
N LEU A 123 2.31 -1.16 -2.16
CA LEU A 123 3.77 -1.02 -2.04
C LEU A 123 4.32 -0.25 -3.24
N HIS A 124 5.33 0.57 -2.99
CA HIS A 124 6.01 1.40 -4.01
C HIS A 124 5.02 2.14 -4.93
N ALA A 125 3.98 2.70 -4.30
CA ALA A 125 2.92 3.41 -5.00
C ALA A 125 3.46 4.72 -5.60
N TYR A 126 3.09 5.04 -6.84
CA TYR A 126 3.52 6.26 -7.50
C TYR A 126 2.49 6.77 -8.53
N GLY A 127 2.66 8.02 -8.94
CA GLY A 127 1.75 8.70 -9.87
C GLY A 127 0.53 9.30 -9.16
N PRO A 128 -0.49 9.76 -9.91
CA PRO A 128 -1.63 10.44 -9.33
C PRO A 128 -2.53 9.48 -8.53
N HIS A 129 -3.11 9.97 -7.44
CA HIS A 129 -4.19 9.26 -6.74
C HIS A 129 -5.35 8.95 -7.68
N GLY A 130 -5.98 7.78 -7.53
CA GLY A 130 -7.09 7.37 -8.37
C GLY A 130 -6.73 6.96 -9.80
N ALA A 131 -5.44 6.88 -10.17
CA ALA A 131 -5.01 6.49 -11.51
C ALA A 131 -5.55 5.11 -11.94
N TYR A 132 -5.70 4.18 -11.00
CA TYR A 132 -6.22 2.83 -11.25
C TYR A 132 -7.65 2.69 -10.71
N GLY A 133 -8.62 2.62 -11.61
CA GLY A 133 -10.03 2.38 -11.28
C GLY A 133 -10.66 3.49 -10.42
N ASN A 134 -10.18 4.73 -10.53
CA ASN A 134 -10.55 5.87 -9.67
C ASN A 134 -10.22 5.67 -8.18
N THR A 135 -9.53 4.59 -7.82
CA THR A 135 -9.15 4.29 -6.45
C THR A 135 -7.64 4.36 -6.30
N TRP A 136 -6.89 3.39 -6.83
CA TRP A 136 -5.49 3.20 -6.45
C TRP A 136 -4.51 4.05 -7.26
N MET A 137 -3.29 4.21 -6.74
CA MET A 137 -2.12 4.65 -7.53
C MET A 137 -1.52 3.46 -8.28
N ALA A 138 -0.59 3.72 -9.21
CA ALA A 138 0.23 2.64 -9.75
C ALA A 138 1.03 2.02 -8.61
N SER A 139 0.90 0.73 -8.36
CA SER A 139 1.54 0.06 -7.21
C SER A 139 1.63 -1.46 -7.36
N ILE A 140 2.38 -2.11 -6.47
CA ILE A 140 2.30 -3.54 -6.21
C ILE A 140 1.49 -3.74 -4.95
N GLU A 141 0.39 -4.48 -5.03
CA GLU A 141 -0.46 -4.76 -3.87
C GLU A 141 -0.09 -6.12 -3.27
N CYS A 142 0.28 -6.13 -2.00
CA CYS A 142 0.19 -7.34 -1.17
C CYS A 142 -1.25 -7.43 -0.66
N GLN A 143 -1.99 -8.37 -1.24
CA GLN A 143 -3.41 -8.56 -1.00
C GLN A 143 -3.64 -9.12 0.40
N ILE A 144 -4.65 -8.60 1.08
CA ILE A 144 -5.15 -9.11 2.35
C ILE A 144 -6.64 -9.35 2.15
N ILE A 145 -7.01 -10.55 1.72
CA ILE A 145 -8.39 -10.94 1.46
C ILE A 145 -8.62 -12.34 2.01
N GLU A 146 -9.80 -12.60 2.58
CA GLU A 146 -10.11 -13.91 3.17
C GLU A 146 -9.83 -15.05 2.17
N GLY A 147 -8.96 -15.98 2.57
CA GLY A 147 -8.50 -17.11 1.76
C GLY A 147 -7.52 -16.78 0.63
N GLY A 148 -7.09 -15.52 0.48
CA GLY A 148 -6.15 -15.06 -0.53
C GLY A 148 -5.06 -14.11 0.00
N THR A 149 -4.87 -14.01 1.32
CA THR A 149 -3.81 -13.18 1.91
C THR A 149 -2.43 -13.61 1.41
N GLY A 150 -1.66 -12.65 0.91
CA GLY A 150 -0.35 -12.87 0.30
C GLY A 150 -0.37 -13.00 -1.23
N ASP A 151 -1.55 -12.98 -1.87
CA ASP A 151 -1.62 -12.77 -3.32
C ASP A 151 -0.97 -11.44 -3.70
N ILE A 152 -0.35 -11.37 -4.88
CA ILE A 152 0.28 -10.16 -5.39
C ILE A 152 -0.53 -9.62 -6.56
N LEU A 153 -1.00 -8.37 -6.49
CA LEU A 153 -1.57 -7.69 -7.65
C LEU A 153 -0.58 -6.65 -8.19
N VAL A 154 -0.47 -6.60 -9.51
CA VAL A 154 0.37 -5.63 -10.21
C VAL A 154 -0.54 -4.60 -10.86
N LEU A 155 -0.55 -3.39 -10.31
CA LEU A 155 -1.45 -2.31 -10.71
C LEU A 155 -0.70 -1.33 -11.62
N SER A 156 -0.88 -1.50 -12.93
CA SER A 156 -0.33 -0.63 -13.97
C SER A 156 -1.44 0.17 -14.66
N PRO A 157 -1.77 1.39 -14.20
CA PRO A 157 -2.81 2.20 -14.79
C PRO A 157 -2.37 2.85 -16.11
N LYS A 158 -3.36 3.18 -16.94
CA LYS A 158 -3.21 4.03 -18.12
C LYS A 158 -3.90 5.36 -17.87
N LEU A 159 -3.15 6.45 -17.97
CA LEU A 159 -3.62 7.81 -17.76
C LEU A 159 -4.46 8.31 -18.95
N ALA A 160 -5.18 9.41 -18.74
CA ALA A 160 -6.08 9.99 -19.74
C ALA A 160 -5.36 10.45 -21.03
N ASP A 161 -4.07 10.81 -20.93
CA ASP A 161 -3.22 11.18 -22.07
C ASP A 161 -2.63 9.95 -22.81
N GLY A 162 -2.94 8.74 -22.35
CA GLY A 162 -2.44 7.49 -22.90
C GLY A 162 -1.14 6.98 -22.29
N THR A 163 -0.51 7.73 -21.37
CA THR A 163 0.69 7.29 -20.65
C THR A 163 0.38 6.07 -19.79
N GLU A 164 1.20 5.02 -19.89
CA GLU A 164 1.09 3.83 -19.04
C GLU A 164 2.10 3.91 -17.89
N LEU A 165 1.60 3.92 -16.65
CA LEU A 165 2.42 3.82 -15.46
C LEU A 165 2.67 2.34 -15.18
N THR A 166 3.81 1.82 -15.65
CA THR A 166 4.13 0.39 -15.50
C THR A 166 4.68 0.09 -14.12
N THR A 167 4.03 -0.81 -13.39
CA THR A 167 4.61 -1.54 -12.26
C THR A 167 5.00 -2.95 -12.70
N SER A 168 5.94 -3.58 -12.00
CA SER A 168 6.27 -4.97 -12.31
C SER A 168 6.83 -5.72 -11.12
N VAL A 169 6.59 -7.03 -11.10
CA VAL A 169 7.32 -7.99 -10.27
C VAL A 169 7.95 -9.05 -11.16
N THR A 170 9.06 -9.61 -10.73
CA THR A 170 9.64 -10.81 -11.36
C THR A 170 9.60 -11.96 -10.38
N ALA A 171 8.92 -13.04 -10.73
CA ALA A 171 8.73 -14.19 -9.86
C ALA A 171 8.72 -15.50 -10.64
N GLU A 172 8.83 -16.64 -9.95
CA GLU A 172 8.69 -17.97 -10.54
C GLU A 172 7.19 -18.24 -10.76
N ILE A 173 6.74 -18.22 -12.02
CA ILE A 173 5.31 -18.23 -12.37
C ILE A 173 4.92 -19.54 -13.03
N GLY A 174 3.93 -20.22 -12.44
CA GLY A 174 3.21 -21.34 -13.03
C GLY A 174 1.76 -20.98 -13.39
N ARG A 175 0.97 -22.01 -13.67
CA ARG A 175 -0.48 -21.93 -13.85
C ARG A 175 -1.16 -23.00 -13.00
N ASP A 176 -2.30 -22.65 -12.39
CA ASP A 176 -3.16 -23.62 -11.73
C ASP A 176 -4.11 -24.31 -12.73
N ARG A 177 -5.01 -25.16 -12.22
CA ARG A 177 -6.04 -25.86 -13.00
C ARG A 177 -6.92 -24.91 -13.82
N ASP A 178 -7.18 -23.73 -13.30
CA ASP A 178 -8.10 -22.74 -13.88
C ASP A 178 -7.35 -21.69 -14.73
N ASN A 179 -6.04 -21.94 -14.96
CA ASN A 179 -5.12 -21.13 -15.74
C ASN A 179 -4.84 -19.73 -15.14
N GLU A 180 -5.08 -19.55 -13.84
CA GLU A 180 -4.65 -18.37 -13.10
C GLU A 180 -3.13 -18.41 -12.87
N MET A 181 -2.49 -17.24 -12.72
CA MET A 181 -1.06 -17.20 -12.40
C MET A 181 -0.86 -17.57 -10.94
N ILE A 182 0.00 -18.55 -10.68
CA ILE A 182 0.44 -18.91 -9.33
C ILE A 182 1.93 -18.69 -9.18
N TRP A 183 2.36 -18.23 -8.00
CA TRP A 183 3.77 -18.37 -7.63
C TRP A 183 4.05 -19.84 -7.35
N LYS A 184 5.05 -20.41 -8.01
CA LYS A 184 5.39 -21.82 -7.86
C LYS A 184 6.90 -22.01 -7.97
N LYS A 185 7.50 -22.51 -6.90
CA LYS A 185 8.94 -22.67 -6.79
C LYS A 185 9.49 -23.57 -7.90
N GLY A 186 10.58 -23.14 -8.53
CA GLY A 186 11.26 -23.86 -9.61
C GLY A 186 10.70 -23.61 -11.01
N GLU A 187 9.59 -22.90 -11.14
CA GLU A 187 9.10 -22.45 -12.46
C GLU A 187 9.98 -21.31 -13.01
N PRO A 188 10.02 -21.11 -14.34
CA PRO A 188 10.79 -20.00 -14.93
C PRO A 188 10.39 -18.65 -14.34
N ARG A 189 11.40 -17.82 -14.05
CA ARG A 189 11.17 -16.44 -13.63
C ARG A 189 10.61 -15.63 -14.79
N GLN A 190 9.46 -15.00 -14.57
CA GLN A 190 8.75 -14.19 -15.56
C GLN A 190 8.48 -12.81 -14.97
N GLN A 191 8.61 -11.77 -15.81
CA GLN A 191 8.18 -10.43 -15.45
C GLN A 191 6.66 -10.33 -15.65
N VAL A 192 5.96 -9.89 -14.61
CA VAL A 192 4.52 -9.64 -14.62
C VAL A 192 4.31 -8.15 -14.45
N THR A 193 3.60 -7.53 -15.38
CA THR A 193 3.32 -6.08 -15.39
C THR A 193 1.86 -5.74 -15.14
N LYS A 194 0.98 -6.75 -15.02
CA LYS A 194 -0.44 -6.57 -14.72
C LYS A 194 -1.07 -7.86 -14.21
N GLY A 195 -2.13 -7.73 -13.44
CA GLY A 195 -2.97 -8.84 -12.97
C GLY A 195 -2.55 -9.36 -11.61
N ARG A 196 -3.09 -10.53 -11.24
CA ARG A 196 -2.88 -11.18 -9.94
C ARG A 196 -1.98 -12.40 -10.09
N ILE A 197 -1.03 -12.55 -9.17
CA ILE A 197 -0.26 -13.75 -8.93
C ILE A 197 -0.75 -14.32 -7.61
N ASN A 198 -1.42 -15.46 -7.68
CA ASN A 198 -1.90 -16.17 -6.50
C ASN A 198 -0.71 -16.80 -5.76
N TRP A 199 -0.76 -16.83 -4.42
CA TRP A 199 0.25 -17.55 -3.64
C TRP A 199 0.12 -19.07 -3.85
N GLU A 200 1.21 -19.83 -3.68
CA GLU A 200 1.34 -21.23 -4.13
C GLU A 200 0.20 -22.17 -3.70
N LYS A 201 -0.40 -21.94 -2.53
CA LYS A 201 -1.46 -22.81 -2.00
C LYS A 201 -2.79 -22.09 -1.80
N ARG A 202 -3.00 -20.98 -2.50
CA ARG A 202 -4.33 -20.40 -2.63
C ARG A 202 -5.28 -21.50 -3.13
N ASP A 203 -6.47 -21.57 -2.55
CA ASP A 203 -7.46 -22.55 -2.97
C ASP A 203 -7.90 -22.24 -4.41
N GLU A 204 -7.75 -23.19 -5.33
CA GLU A 204 -8.16 -23.02 -6.73
C GLU A 204 -9.68 -22.78 -6.84
N ASP A 205 -10.46 -23.29 -5.88
CA ASP A 205 -11.91 -23.08 -5.80
C ASP A 205 -12.26 -21.83 -4.96
N TRP A 206 -11.33 -20.86 -4.83
CA TRP A 206 -11.58 -19.62 -4.08
C TRP A 206 -12.86 -18.92 -4.55
N ALA A 207 -13.68 -18.52 -3.59
CA ALA A 207 -14.92 -17.80 -3.86
C ALA A 207 -14.93 -16.48 -3.08
N ASP A 208 -15.33 -15.40 -3.75
CA ASP A 208 -15.56 -14.09 -3.14
C ASP A 208 -16.81 -14.13 -2.25
N LYS A 209 -16.66 -14.73 -1.07
CA LYS A 209 -17.69 -14.96 -0.07
C LYS A 209 -17.12 -14.69 1.31
N ARG A 210 -17.90 -14.02 2.15
CA ARG A 210 -17.51 -13.70 3.52
C ARG A 210 -17.16 -14.98 4.30
N GLY A 211 -16.02 -14.97 4.96
CA GLY A 211 -15.51 -16.09 5.73
C GLY A 211 -14.98 -17.25 4.89
N PHE A 212 -14.71 -17.05 3.59
CA PHE A 212 -14.06 -18.07 2.78
C PHE A 212 -12.69 -18.42 3.38
N ARG A 213 -12.41 -19.72 3.49
CA ARG A 213 -11.11 -20.23 3.92
C ARG A 213 -10.72 -21.41 3.06
N GLY A 214 -9.55 -21.29 2.45
CA GLY A 214 -8.96 -22.37 1.65
C GLY A 214 -8.44 -23.52 2.53
N ARG A 215 -8.23 -24.70 1.92
CA ARG A 215 -7.68 -25.86 2.66
C ARG A 215 -6.33 -25.58 3.32
N ALA A 216 -5.49 -24.76 2.69
CA ALA A 216 -4.16 -24.41 3.17
C ALA A 216 -4.09 -22.99 3.75
N ASP A 217 -5.23 -22.34 4.02
CA ASP A 217 -5.30 -20.96 4.49
C ASP A 217 -4.39 -20.71 5.71
N VAL A 218 -3.58 -19.67 5.59
CA VAL A 218 -2.52 -19.31 6.55
C VAL A 218 -3.01 -18.35 7.62
N GLU A 219 -4.16 -17.71 7.41
CA GLU A 219 -4.70 -16.79 8.40
C GLU A 219 -5.08 -17.52 9.69
N ARG A 220 -5.02 -16.84 10.83
CA ARG A 220 -5.60 -17.28 12.08
C ARG A 220 -7.13 -17.33 11.99
N PRO A 221 -7.80 -18.05 12.90
CA PRO A 221 -9.25 -18.01 13.03
C PRO A 221 -9.79 -16.58 13.08
N PHE A 222 -11.05 -16.41 12.64
CA PHE A 222 -11.71 -15.11 12.65
C PHE A 222 -11.68 -14.47 14.04
N GLY A 223 -11.29 -13.18 14.09
CA GLY A 223 -11.17 -12.40 15.33
C GLY A 223 -9.79 -12.48 16.00
N GLU A 224 -8.94 -13.43 15.59
CA GLU A 224 -7.55 -13.52 16.05
C GLU A 224 -6.61 -12.65 15.21
N TRP A 225 -5.48 -12.27 15.82
CA TRP A 225 -4.45 -11.45 15.18
C TRP A 225 -3.57 -12.30 14.27
N ASN A 226 -3.46 -11.87 13.02
CA ASN A 226 -2.51 -12.32 12.03
C ASN A 226 -1.24 -11.48 12.09
N HIS A 227 -0.12 -12.10 11.75
CA HIS A 227 1.17 -11.43 11.54
C HIS A 227 1.53 -11.52 10.06
N LEU A 228 1.77 -10.38 9.42
CA LEU A 228 2.12 -10.29 8.01
C LEU A 228 3.42 -9.50 7.85
N GLU A 229 4.30 -10.03 7.02
CA GLU A 229 5.57 -9.39 6.69
C GLU A 229 5.70 -9.21 5.17
N VAL A 230 6.28 -8.08 4.78
CA VAL A 230 6.65 -7.77 3.41
C VAL A 230 8.10 -7.31 3.41
N ILE A 231 8.92 -7.89 2.52
CA ILE A 231 10.29 -7.45 2.25
C ILE A 231 10.28 -6.88 0.83
N ALA A 232 10.49 -5.58 0.69
CA ALA A 232 10.34 -4.84 -0.56
C ALA A 232 11.51 -3.89 -0.82
#